data_AF-A0A660YEB6-F1
#
_entry.id   AF-A0A660YEB6-F1
#
_cell.length_a   1.000
_cell.length_b   1.000
_cell.length_c   1.000
_cell.angle_alpha   90.00
_cell.angle_beta   90.00
_cell.angle_gamma   90.00
#
_symmetry.space_group_name_H-M   'P 1'
#
loop_
_entity.id
_entity.type
_entity.pdbx_description
1 polymer ?
#
loop_
_entity_poly.entity_id
_entity_poly.type
_entity_poly.pdbx_seq_one_letter_code
_entity_poly.pdbx_strand_id
1 'polypeptide(L)'
;MEAQNISDLPTIEDYRKQQTVRKLNLDKEDFLRLLAAQLRFQDPLEPIGNTEFAAQLAQFSALEQMQNLNDRVGKLTELYRSAQTWAALPLIGRSVKVEGDEVPLYKGKALIGYTLDSPADVRVRIWDGDEVILSVDLGVQEEGEHLWEWDGKDGRGRRVPDGTYRYEVLRVEEDGTSPVDSYVLAEVIGVRPGKSGEPMLDLGVKEIGISEVREIFNPHRGGG
;
A
#
# COMPACT_ATOMS: atom_id res chain seq x y z
N MET A 1 6.62 -39.42 47.42
CA MET A 1 5.42 -38.56 47.44
C MET A 1 5.92 -37.13 47.28
N GLU A 2 5.97 -36.62 46.06
CA GLU A 2 6.35 -35.23 45.77
C GLU A 2 5.07 -34.41 45.65
N ALA A 3 4.95 -33.38 46.48
CA ALA A 3 3.87 -32.40 46.40
C ALA A 3 4.10 -31.53 45.16
N GLN A 4 3.19 -31.57 44.19
CA GLN A 4 3.22 -30.69 43.03
C GLN A 4 3.03 -29.23 43.48
N ASN A 5 3.93 -28.39 42.98
CA ASN A 5 4.05 -26.98 43.31
C ASN A 5 2.83 -26.20 42.78
N ILE A 6 2.13 -25.52 43.69
CA ILE A 6 0.83 -24.86 43.47
C ILE A 6 0.96 -23.52 42.71
N SER A 7 2.16 -23.19 42.23
CA SER A 7 2.55 -21.90 41.66
C SER A 7 2.41 -21.80 40.14
N ASP A 8 2.11 -22.91 39.45
CA ASP A 8 1.85 -22.94 38.00
C ASP A 8 0.35 -22.86 37.65
N LEU A 9 -0.51 -22.52 38.63
CA LEU A 9 -1.93 -22.32 38.36
C LEU A 9 -2.16 -20.95 37.74
N PRO A 10 -2.82 -20.86 36.57
CA PRO A 10 -3.13 -19.59 35.92
C PRO A 10 -3.92 -18.70 36.87
N THR A 11 -3.49 -17.44 36.97
CA THR A 11 -4.11 -16.48 37.88
C THR A 11 -5.43 -15.97 37.33
N ILE A 12 -6.28 -15.40 38.21
CA ILE A 12 -7.52 -14.73 37.82
C ILE A 12 -7.25 -13.60 36.80
N GLU A 13 -6.05 -13.04 36.81
CA GLU A 13 -5.59 -12.02 35.87
C GLU A 13 -5.29 -12.61 34.47
N ASP A 14 -4.78 -13.84 34.40
CA ASP A 14 -4.57 -14.58 33.15
C ASP A 14 -5.92 -14.96 32.50
N TYR A 15 -6.91 -15.35 33.31
CA TYR A 15 -8.29 -15.56 32.84
C TYR A 15 -8.95 -14.27 32.34
N ARG A 16 -8.64 -13.12 32.95
CA ARG A 16 -9.16 -11.81 32.51
C ARG A 16 -8.59 -11.37 31.17
N LYS A 17 -7.31 -11.64 30.89
CA LYS A 17 -6.67 -11.30 29.60
C LYS A 17 -7.17 -12.15 28.43
N GLN A 18 -7.61 -13.39 28.66
CA GLN A 18 -8.21 -14.24 27.63
C GLN A 18 -9.69 -13.93 27.33
N GLN A 19 -10.38 -13.17 28.17
CA GLN A 19 -11.82 -12.89 28.03
C GLN A 19 -12.17 -11.74 27.08
N THR A 20 -11.21 -10.92 26.64
CA THR A 20 -11.50 -9.73 25.83
C THR A 20 -12.01 -10.05 24.42
N VAL A 21 -11.80 -11.28 23.93
CA VAL A 21 -12.27 -11.73 22.59
C VAL A 21 -13.47 -12.68 22.68
N ARG A 22 -13.83 -13.17 23.88
CA ARG A 22 -14.90 -14.18 24.08
C ARG A 22 -16.22 -13.60 24.61
N LYS A 23 -16.31 -12.29 24.84
CA LYS A 23 -17.30 -11.70 25.77
C LYS A 23 -18.68 -11.33 25.21
N LEU A 24 -18.91 -11.34 23.89
CA LEU A 24 -20.23 -10.94 23.35
C LEU A 24 -21.26 -12.07 23.20
N ASN A 25 -20.84 -13.28 22.83
CA ASN A 25 -21.79 -14.39 22.59
C ASN A 25 -22.29 -15.06 23.88
N LEU A 26 -21.49 -15.03 24.95
CA LEU A 26 -21.84 -15.62 26.26
C LEU A 26 -22.97 -14.85 26.98
N ASP A 27 -23.09 -13.54 26.76
CA ASP A 27 -24.03 -12.68 27.50
C ASP A 27 -25.49 -12.95 27.11
N LYS A 28 -25.77 -13.21 25.82
CA LYS A 28 -27.12 -13.54 25.33
C LYS A 28 -27.59 -14.92 25.79
N GLU A 29 -26.72 -15.91 25.82
CA GLU A 29 -27.04 -17.28 26.24
C GLU A 29 -27.27 -17.36 27.77
N ASP A 30 -26.43 -16.68 28.55
CA ASP A 30 -26.61 -16.55 30.00
C ASP A 30 -27.84 -15.70 30.34
N PHE A 31 -28.16 -14.68 29.52
CA PHE A 31 -29.39 -13.92 29.62
C PHE A 31 -30.64 -14.77 29.36
N LEU A 32 -30.66 -15.56 28.27
CA LEU A 32 -31.80 -16.45 27.95
C LEU A 32 -32.00 -17.53 29.03
N ARG A 33 -30.92 -17.98 29.66
CA ARG A 33 -30.98 -18.90 30.82
C ARG A 33 -31.61 -18.25 32.05
N LEU A 34 -31.25 -17.00 32.37
CA LEU A 34 -31.86 -16.24 33.46
C LEU A 34 -33.36 -16.00 33.22
N LEU A 35 -33.74 -15.63 31.99
CA LEU A 35 -35.15 -15.45 31.60
C LEU A 35 -35.95 -16.76 31.72
N ALA A 36 -35.37 -17.88 31.26
CA ALA A 36 -35.99 -19.20 31.38
C ALA A 36 -36.14 -19.65 32.85
N ALA A 37 -35.16 -19.33 33.69
CA ALA A 37 -35.22 -19.61 35.13
C ALA A 37 -36.34 -18.80 35.82
N GLN A 38 -36.52 -17.52 35.46
CA GLN A 38 -37.59 -16.67 36.01
C GLN A 38 -38.98 -17.13 35.57
N LEU A 39 -39.19 -17.50 34.31
CA LEU A 39 -40.45 -18.06 33.81
C LEU A 39 -40.84 -19.37 34.52
N ARG A 40 -39.85 -20.16 34.93
CA ARG A 40 -40.07 -21.44 35.62
C ARG A 40 -40.48 -21.28 37.09
N PHE A 41 -40.24 -20.11 37.68
CA PHE A 41 -40.50 -19.81 39.09
C PHE A 41 -41.58 -18.73 39.32
N GLN A 42 -42.30 -18.28 38.28
CA GLN A 42 -43.41 -17.33 38.45
C GLN A 42 -44.70 -18.00 38.94
N ASP A 43 -45.43 -17.27 39.78
CA ASP A 43 -46.80 -17.60 40.17
C ASP A 43 -47.76 -17.25 39.01
N PRO A 44 -48.58 -18.20 38.51
CA PRO A 44 -49.49 -17.97 37.39
C PRO A 44 -50.57 -16.89 37.64
N LEU A 45 -50.75 -16.43 38.88
CA LEU A 45 -51.75 -15.43 39.24
C LEU A 45 -51.23 -13.97 39.24
N GLU A 46 -49.91 -13.74 39.17
CA GLU A 46 -49.31 -12.40 39.12
C GLU A 46 -48.10 -12.32 38.16
N PRO A 47 -48.32 -12.18 36.85
CA PRO A 47 -47.22 -12.07 35.89
C PRO A 47 -46.51 -10.72 36.03
N ILE A 48 -45.21 -10.73 36.32
CA ILE A 48 -44.37 -9.53 36.22
C ILE A 48 -44.13 -9.23 34.73
N GLY A 49 -44.28 -7.97 34.33
CA GLY A 49 -44.12 -7.53 32.95
C GLY A 49 -42.69 -7.67 32.43
N ASN A 50 -42.40 -8.77 31.73
CA ASN A 50 -41.11 -9.03 31.07
C ASN A 50 -40.83 -8.12 29.83
N THR A 51 -41.61 -7.05 29.65
CA THR A 51 -41.54 -6.15 28.49
C THR A 51 -40.29 -5.29 28.46
N GLU A 52 -39.83 -4.82 29.62
CA GLU A 52 -38.62 -3.99 29.74
C GLU A 52 -37.35 -4.79 29.41
N PHE A 53 -37.33 -6.08 29.79
CA PHE A 53 -36.26 -7.01 29.44
C PHE A 53 -36.26 -7.39 27.95
N ALA A 54 -37.45 -7.60 27.37
CA ALA A 54 -37.58 -7.81 25.93
C ALA A 54 -37.08 -6.58 25.14
N ALA A 55 -37.33 -5.37 25.64
CA ALA A 55 -36.83 -4.14 25.05
C ALA A 55 -35.29 -4.04 25.12
N GLN A 56 -34.66 -4.39 26.25
CA GLN A 56 -33.21 -4.41 26.38
C GLN A 56 -32.56 -5.47 25.48
N LEU A 57 -33.12 -6.68 25.40
CA LEU A 57 -32.67 -7.71 24.46
C LEU A 57 -32.73 -7.27 23.01
N ALA A 58 -33.81 -6.57 22.62
CA ALA A 58 -33.95 -6.03 21.29
C ALA A 58 -32.88 -4.97 20.99
N GLN A 59 -32.55 -4.12 21.97
CA GLN A 59 -31.47 -3.13 21.87
C GLN A 59 -30.09 -3.80 21.73
N PHE A 60 -29.78 -4.81 22.53
CA PHE A 60 -28.54 -5.57 22.42
C PHE A 60 -28.41 -6.30 21.08
N SER A 61 -29.49 -6.94 20.63
CA SER A 61 -29.51 -7.62 19.33
C SER A 61 -29.32 -6.64 18.18
N ALA A 62 -29.87 -5.42 18.28
CA ALA A 62 -29.65 -4.37 17.29
C ALA A 62 -28.20 -3.87 17.28
N LEU A 63 -27.57 -3.68 18.46
CA LEU A 63 -26.16 -3.32 18.58
C LEU A 63 -25.26 -4.42 18.00
N GLU A 64 -25.53 -5.68 18.32
CA GLU A 64 -24.81 -6.85 17.80
C GLU A 64 -24.94 -6.93 16.27
N GLN A 65 -26.13 -6.72 15.73
CA GLN A 65 -26.35 -6.66 14.28
C GLN A 65 -25.58 -5.51 13.63
N MET A 66 -25.51 -4.35 14.29
CA MET A 66 -24.73 -3.20 13.80
C MET A 66 -23.23 -3.48 13.82
N GLN A 67 -22.71 -4.11 14.88
CA GLN A 67 -21.31 -4.54 14.95
C GLN A 67 -21.00 -5.57 13.85
N ASN A 68 -21.85 -6.58 13.71
CA ASN A 68 -21.74 -7.57 12.63
C ASN A 68 -21.79 -6.93 11.24
N LEU A 69 -22.61 -5.89 11.05
CA LEU A 69 -22.66 -5.14 9.80
C LEU A 69 -21.35 -4.39 9.55
N ASN A 70 -20.82 -3.70 10.55
CA ASN A 70 -19.52 -3.01 10.45
C ASN A 70 -18.39 -3.98 10.10
N ASP A 71 -18.36 -5.16 10.74
CA ASP A 71 -17.37 -6.21 10.43
C ASP A 71 -17.49 -6.71 8.99
N ARG A 72 -18.72 -6.91 8.51
CA ARG A 72 -18.96 -7.33 7.11
C ARG A 72 -18.55 -6.24 6.12
N VAL A 73 -18.80 -4.97 6.43
CA VAL A 73 -18.36 -3.84 5.62
C VAL A 73 -16.83 -3.78 5.57
N GLY A 74 -16.15 -3.98 6.70
CA GLY A 74 -14.69 -4.07 6.75
C GLY A 74 -14.15 -5.19 5.84
N LYS A 75 -14.70 -6.40 5.94
CA LYS A 75 -14.34 -7.53 5.05
C LYS A 75 -14.60 -7.24 3.58
N LEU A 76 -15.68 -6.52 3.25
CA LEU A 76 -15.97 -6.11 1.87
C LEU A 76 -14.91 -5.13 1.35
N THR A 77 -14.47 -4.18 2.18
CA THR A 77 -13.37 -3.27 1.82
C THR A 77 -12.06 -4.02 1.57
N GLU A 78 -11.74 -5.03 2.36
CA GLU A 78 -10.57 -5.90 2.14
C GLU A 78 -10.67 -6.68 0.82
N LEU A 79 -11.82 -7.27 0.53
CA LEU A 79 -12.08 -7.96 -0.74
C LEU A 79 -11.95 -7.02 -1.93
N TYR A 80 -12.48 -5.79 -1.82
CA TYR A 80 -12.38 -4.78 -2.86
C TYR A 80 -10.91 -4.38 -3.13
N ARG A 81 -10.12 -4.16 -2.07
CA ARG A 81 -8.68 -3.87 -2.16
C ARG A 81 -7.88 -5.00 -2.81
N SER A 82 -8.18 -6.24 -2.43
CA SER A 82 -7.62 -7.43 -3.07
C SER A 82 -7.95 -7.46 -4.57
N ALA A 83 -9.21 -7.23 -4.94
CA ALA A 83 -9.64 -7.19 -6.33
C ALA A 83 -8.89 -6.12 -7.16
N GLN A 84 -8.60 -4.95 -6.58
CA GLN A 84 -7.77 -3.93 -7.23
C GLN A 84 -6.34 -4.40 -7.50
N THR A 85 -5.75 -5.18 -6.58
CA THR A 85 -4.43 -5.80 -6.78
C THR A 85 -4.45 -6.78 -7.96
N TRP A 86 -5.48 -7.62 -8.06
CA TRP A 86 -5.65 -8.53 -9.21
C TRP A 86 -5.81 -7.78 -10.53
N ALA A 87 -6.53 -6.65 -10.53
CA ALA A 87 -6.72 -5.82 -11.71
C ALA A 87 -5.41 -5.16 -12.21
N ALA A 88 -4.41 -5.02 -11.35
CA ALA A 88 -3.10 -4.48 -11.70
C ALA A 88 -2.11 -5.53 -12.24
N LEU A 89 -2.36 -6.84 -12.06
CA LEU A 89 -1.46 -7.90 -12.58
C LEU A 89 -1.13 -7.80 -14.08
N PRO A 90 -2.06 -7.41 -14.98
CA PRO A 90 -1.75 -7.23 -16.40
C PRO A 90 -0.74 -6.11 -16.70
N LEU A 91 -0.37 -5.30 -15.70
CA LEU A 91 0.69 -4.30 -15.82
C LEU A 91 2.08 -4.93 -15.74
N ILE A 92 2.23 -6.14 -15.19
CA ILE A 92 3.51 -6.83 -15.17
C ILE A 92 4.03 -7.01 -16.60
N GLY A 93 5.28 -6.64 -16.84
CA GLY A 93 5.93 -6.60 -18.15
C GLY A 93 5.61 -5.35 -18.98
N ARG A 94 4.77 -4.43 -18.49
CA ARG A 94 4.52 -3.14 -19.15
C ARG A 94 5.43 -2.06 -18.59
N SER A 95 5.71 -1.05 -19.40
CA SER A 95 6.41 0.15 -18.95
C SER A 95 5.41 1.19 -18.46
N VAL A 96 5.70 1.83 -17.33
CA VAL A 96 4.89 2.91 -16.77
C VAL A 96 5.69 4.22 -16.79
N LYS A 97 5.00 5.33 -17.08
CA LYS A 97 5.53 6.69 -16.91
C LYS A 97 5.20 7.18 -15.51
N VAL A 98 6.25 7.57 -14.79
CA VAL A 98 6.20 8.07 -13.41
C VAL A 98 6.84 9.44 -13.40
N GLU A 99 6.15 10.42 -12.85
CA GLU A 99 6.71 11.76 -12.63
C GLU A 99 7.46 11.82 -11.29
N GLY A 100 8.50 12.63 -11.23
CA GLY A 100 9.30 12.83 -10.03
C GLY A 100 10.77 13.07 -10.37
N ASP A 101 11.59 13.18 -9.34
CA ASP A 101 13.04 13.39 -9.43
C ASP A 101 13.83 12.13 -9.08
N GLU A 102 13.17 10.97 -8.91
CA GLU A 102 13.82 9.71 -8.56
C GLU A 102 13.72 8.68 -9.69
N VAL A 103 14.87 8.11 -10.07
CA VAL A 103 14.98 7.07 -11.08
C VAL A 103 15.41 5.74 -10.45
N PRO A 104 14.66 4.64 -10.65
CA PRO A 104 15.09 3.31 -10.26
C PRO A 104 16.10 2.76 -11.28
N LEU A 105 17.35 2.57 -10.85
CA LEU A 105 18.34 1.81 -11.60
C LEU A 105 18.16 0.33 -11.30
N TYR A 106 17.76 -0.45 -12.30
CA TYR A 106 17.50 -1.87 -12.14
C TYR A 106 18.19 -2.66 -13.25
N LYS A 107 18.90 -3.73 -12.87
CA LYS A 107 19.77 -4.52 -13.76
C LYS A 107 20.76 -3.63 -14.55
N GLY A 108 21.26 -2.59 -13.90
CA GLY A 108 22.21 -1.64 -14.48
C GLY A 108 21.68 -0.78 -15.62
N LYS A 109 20.35 -0.58 -15.72
CA LYS A 109 19.73 0.33 -16.69
C LYS A 109 18.63 1.16 -16.04
N ALA A 110 18.49 2.39 -16.51
CA ALA A 110 17.39 3.27 -16.15
C ALA A 110 17.02 4.16 -17.34
N LEU A 111 15.74 4.47 -17.52
CA LEU A 111 15.26 5.25 -18.66
C LEU A 111 14.58 6.53 -18.18
N ILE A 112 15.14 7.67 -18.55
CA ILE A 112 14.65 9.00 -18.21
C ILE A 112 14.15 9.66 -19.49
N GLY A 113 12.90 10.11 -19.47
CA GLY A 113 12.32 10.92 -20.53
C GLY A 113 12.21 12.38 -20.15
N TYR A 114 12.26 13.26 -21.14
CA TYR A 114 12.10 14.70 -20.96
C TYR A 114 11.52 15.33 -22.21
N THR A 115 10.88 16.49 -22.04
CA THR A 115 10.23 17.21 -23.14
C THR A 115 10.80 18.61 -23.26
N LEU A 116 11.22 18.97 -24.46
CA LEU A 116 11.70 20.32 -24.78
C LEU A 116 10.64 21.07 -25.58
N ASP A 117 10.36 22.30 -25.18
CA ASP A 117 9.48 23.26 -25.86
C ASP A 117 10.17 24.02 -27.01
N SER A 118 11.50 23.92 -27.09
CA SER A 118 12.34 24.50 -28.12
C SER A 118 13.72 23.82 -28.10
N PRO A 119 14.49 23.83 -29.20
CA PRO A 119 15.84 23.26 -29.21
C PRO A 119 16.73 23.85 -28.11
N ALA A 120 17.50 23.00 -27.44
CA ALA A 120 18.27 23.39 -26.27
C ALA A 120 19.49 22.50 -26.05
N ASP A 121 20.56 23.04 -25.48
CA ASP A 121 21.64 22.23 -24.91
C ASP A 121 21.16 21.60 -23.59
N VAL A 122 21.34 20.29 -23.44
CA VAL A 122 20.78 19.51 -22.32
C VAL A 122 21.90 18.89 -21.48
N ARG A 123 21.75 19.02 -20.16
CA ARG A 123 22.57 18.33 -19.17
C ARG A 123 21.71 17.44 -18.30
N VAL A 124 22.16 16.22 -18.05
CA VAL A 124 21.57 15.32 -17.06
C VAL A 124 22.51 15.18 -15.87
N ARG A 125 21.97 15.28 -14.66
CA ARG A 125 22.69 15.01 -13.42
C ARG A 125 22.03 13.88 -12.66
N ILE A 126 22.85 13.06 -12.00
CA ILE A 126 22.39 11.97 -11.12
C ILE A 126 23.11 12.09 -9.78
N TRP A 127 22.33 11.96 -8.71
CA TRP A 127 22.76 12.00 -7.33
C TRP A 127 22.55 10.67 -6.63
N ASP A 128 23.51 10.33 -5.77
CA ASP A 128 23.36 9.34 -4.70
C ASP A 128 23.36 10.08 -3.36
N GLY A 129 22.19 10.20 -2.74
CA GLY A 129 21.96 11.12 -1.62
C GLY A 129 22.27 12.58 -2.02
N ASP A 130 23.25 13.17 -1.34
CA ASP A 130 23.69 14.55 -1.59
C ASP A 130 24.87 14.66 -2.57
N GLU A 131 25.45 13.54 -3.01
CA GLU A 131 26.60 13.51 -3.90
C GLU A 131 26.15 13.42 -5.38
N VAL A 132 26.63 14.33 -6.22
CA VAL A 132 26.50 14.20 -7.68
C VAL A 132 27.48 13.13 -8.16
N ILE A 133 26.96 11.97 -8.57
CA ILE A 133 27.76 10.84 -9.06
C ILE A 133 27.96 10.90 -10.58
N LEU A 134 27.07 11.56 -11.31
CA LEU A 134 27.14 11.71 -12.76
C LEU A 134 26.62 13.08 -13.19
N SER A 135 27.33 13.74 -14.10
CA SER A 135 26.88 14.93 -14.81
C SER A 135 27.30 14.77 -16.26
N VAL A 136 26.33 14.67 -17.17
CA VAL A 136 26.57 14.41 -18.59
C VAL A 136 25.93 15.52 -19.41
N ASP A 137 26.71 16.09 -20.32
CA ASP A 137 26.22 16.99 -21.36
C ASP A 137 25.76 16.15 -22.56
N LEU A 138 24.47 16.20 -22.86
CA LEU A 138 23.86 15.56 -24.03
C LEU A 138 23.98 16.44 -25.27
N GLY A 139 24.45 17.68 -25.12
CA GLY A 139 24.56 18.66 -26.18
C GLY A 139 23.19 19.16 -26.63
N VAL A 140 23.17 19.81 -27.80
CA VAL A 140 21.95 20.35 -28.39
C VAL A 140 20.99 19.23 -28.80
N GLN A 141 19.77 19.31 -28.29
CA GLN A 141 18.64 18.44 -28.61
C GLN A 141 17.52 19.28 -29.22
N GLU A 142 16.76 18.70 -30.13
CA GLU A 142 15.64 19.38 -30.82
C GLU A 142 14.41 19.54 -29.92
N GLU A 143 13.42 20.33 -30.35
CA GLU A 143 12.10 20.38 -29.72
C GLU A 143 11.41 19.01 -29.74
N GLY A 144 10.66 18.67 -28.68
CA GLY A 144 9.87 17.45 -28.57
C GLY A 144 10.25 16.54 -27.40
N GLU A 145 9.72 15.32 -27.42
CA GLU A 145 10.01 14.30 -26.41
C GLU A 145 11.32 13.55 -26.73
N HIS A 146 12.13 13.34 -25.69
CA HIS A 146 13.39 12.63 -25.75
C HIS A 146 13.46 11.54 -24.69
N LEU A 147 14.27 10.52 -24.96
CA LEU A 147 14.56 9.43 -24.02
C LEU A 147 16.07 9.26 -23.90
N TRP A 148 16.54 9.20 -22.66
CA TRP A 148 17.94 8.95 -22.33
C TRP A 148 18.06 7.72 -21.41
N GLU A 149 18.86 6.74 -21.84
CA GLU A 149 19.16 5.54 -21.06
C GLU A 149 20.45 5.77 -20.25
N TRP A 150 20.34 5.72 -18.93
CA TRP A 150 21.49 5.64 -18.04
C TRP A 150 21.98 4.19 -17.93
N ASP A 151 23.27 3.98 -18.15
CA ASP A 151 23.92 2.65 -18.13
C ASP A 151 24.41 2.21 -16.73
N GLY A 152 23.99 2.93 -15.68
CA GLY A 152 24.32 2.66 -14.30
C GLY A 152 25.78 2.90 -13.96
N LYS A 153 26.46 3.83 -14.66
CA LYS A 153 27.83 4.24 -14.34
C LYS A 153 27.93 5.65 -13.79
N ASP A 154 28.91 5.86 -12.92
CA ASP A 154 29.32 7.18 -12.42
C ASP A 154 30.18 7.94 -13.45
N GLY A 155 30.50 9.21 -13.16
CA GLY A 155 31.35 10.05 -14.00
C GLY A 155 32.81 9.55 -14.15
N ARG A 156 33.20 8.49 -13.44
CA ARG A 156 34.50 7.82 -13.57
C ARG A 156 34.39 6.52 -14.37
N GLY A 157 33.22 6.19 -14.90
CA GLY A 157 32.94 4.98 -15.67
C GLY A 157 32.79 3.72 -14.81
N ARG A 158 32.68 3.84 -13.49
CA ARG A 158 32.47 2.70 -12.58
C ARG A 158 30.98 2.42 -12.45
N ARG A 159 30.59 1.14 -12.43
CA ARG A 159 29.20 0.76 -12.18
C ARG A 159 28.80 1.09 -10.75
N VAL A 160 27.63 1.68 -10.59
CA VAL A 160 26.99 1.87 -9.28
C VAL A 160 25.98 0.74 -9.01
N PRO A 161 25.64 0.45 -7.75
CA PRO A 161 24.68 -0.59 -7.41
C PRO A 161 23.27 -0.30 -7.95
N ASP A 162 22.48 -1.35 -8.19
CA ASP A 162 21.04 -1.17 -8.41
C ASP A 162 20.40 -0.50 -7.18
N GLY A 163 19.51 0.46 -7.41
CA GLY A 163 18.97 1.32 -6.38
C GLY A 163 18.20 2.51 -6.94
N THR A 164 17.63 3.33 -6.07
CA THR A 164 16.96 4.57 -6.46
C THR A 164 17.93 5.74 -6.36
N TYR A 165 18.02 6.53 -7.41
CA TYR A 165 18.89 7.69 -7.51
C TYR A 165 18.06 8.92 -7.81
N ARG A 166 18.47 10.09 -7.31
CA ARG A 166 17.83 11.34 -7.73
C ARG A 166 18.43 11.78 -9.06
N TYR A 167 17.62 12.34 -9.95
CA TYR A 167 18.06 12.87 -11.23
C TYR A 167 17.45 14.25 -11.48
N GLU A 168 18.07 14.98 -12.41
CA GLU A 168 17.59 16.25 -12.90
C GLU A 168 17.98 16.37 -14.36
N VAL A 169 17.03 16.82 -15.19
CA VAL A 169 17.29 17.20 -16.57
C VAL A 169 17.27 18.73 -16.63
N LEU A 170 18.34 19.28 -17.18
CA LEU A 170 18.62 20.72 -17.19
C LEU A 170 18.79 21.19 -18.62
N ARG A 171 18.19 22.34 -18.93
CA ARG A 171 18.56 23.19 -20.06
C ARG A 171 19.82 23.96 -19.67
N VAL A 172 20.82 23.99 -20.54
CA VAL A 172 22.05 24.76 -20.38
C VAL A 172 21.86 26.11 -21.09
N GLU A 173 22.04 27.19 -20.35
CA GLU A 173 21.86 28.57 -20.80
C GLU A 173 23.18 29.35 -20.62
N GLU A 174 23.25 30.58 -21.15
CA GLU A 174 24.47 31.40 -21.05
C GLU A 174 24.82 31.75 -19.59
N ASP A 175 23.83 31.93 -18.73
CA ASP A 175 23.96 32.37 -17.34
C ASP A 175 23.72 31.25 -16.30
N GLY A 176 23.50 30.01 -16.74
CA GLY A 176 23.35 28.88 -15.83
C GLY A 176 22.58 27.71 -16.42
N THR A 177 21.68 27.16 -15.60
CA THR A 177 20.84 26.02 -15.98
C THR A 177 19.43 26.19 -15.43
N SER A 178 18.44 25.80 -16.21
CA SER A 178 17.02 25.76 -15.81
C SER A 178 16.48 24.32 -15.89
N PRO A 179 15.53 23.91 -15.02
CA PRO A 179 14.99 22.55 -15.04
C PRO A 179 14.09 22.31 -16.26
N VAL A 180 14.07 21.07 -16.73
CA VAL A 180 13.23 20.59 -17.83
C VAL A 180 12.21 19.58 -17.29
N ASP A 181 10.98 19.65 -17.78
CA ASP A 181 9.93 18.68 -17.48
C ASP A 181 10.40 17.27 -17.88
N SER A 182 10.44 16.37 -16.90
CA SER A 182 11.00 15.04 -17.07
C SER A 182 10.20 13.98 -16.32
N TYR A 183 10.39 12.73 -16.73
CA TYR A 183 9.69 11.57 -16.21
C TYR A 183 10.57 10.33 -16.31
N VAL A 184 10.19 9.28 -15.59
CA VAL A 184 10.85 7.98 -15.63
C VAL A 184 9.97 6.99 -16.37
N LEU A 185 10.58 6.18 -17.23
CA LEU A 185 9.97 4.98 -17.77
C LEU A 185 10.57 3.75 -17.09
N ALA A 186 9.75 2.99 -16.38
CA ALA A 186 10.17 1.79 -15.69
C ALA A 186 9.26 0.61 -16.04
N GLU A 187 9.85 -0.58 -16.19
CA GLU A 187 9.10 -1.82 -16.36
C GLU A 187 8.53 -2.27 -15.01
N VAL A 188 7.24 -2.59 -14.97
CA VAL A 188 6.61 -3.22 -13.82
C VAL A 188 6.99 -4.70 -13.82
N ILE A 189 7.74 -5.13 -12.82
CA ILE A 189 8.17 -6.53 -12.70
C ILE A 189 7.28 -7.36 -11.77
N GLY A 190 6.45 -6.68 -10.98
CA GLY A 190 5.60 -7.32 -10.00
C GLY A 190 4.49 -6.39 -9.51
N VAL A 191 3.49 -7.00 -8.88
CA VAL A 191 2.39 -6.29 -8.24
C VAL A 191 2.11 -6.97 -6.91
N ARG A 192 1.95 -6.17 -5.86
CA ARG A 192 1.70 -6.68 -4.51
C ARG A 192 0.80 -5.74 -3.72
N PRO A 193 0.05 -6.26 -2.73
CA PRO A 193 -0.72 -5.40 -1.85
C PRO A 193 0.23 -4.62 -0.92
N GLY A 194 -0.03 -3.32 -0.79
CA GLY A 194 0.63 -2.43 0.16
C GLY A 194 0.12 -2.62 1.59
N LYS A 195 0.61 -1.78 2.52
CA LYS A 195 0.29 -1.91 3.95
C LYS A 195 -1.18 -1.72 4.25
N SER A 196 -1.88 -0.90 3.46
CA SER A 196 -3.32 -0.70 3.60
C SER A 196 -4.12 -1.51 2.57
N GLY A 197 -3.49 -2.42 1.81
CA GLY A 197 -4.11 -3.29 0.81
C GLY A 197 -4.26 -2.67 -0.59
N GLU A 198 -3.78 -1.44 -0.80
CA GLU A 198 -3.67 -0.79 -2.09
C GLU A 198 -2.72 -1.55 -3.05
N PRO A 199 -2.98 -1.56 -4.37
CA PRO A 199 -2.07 -2.15 -5.34
C PRO A 199 -0.77 -1.33 -5.44
N MET A 200 0.35 -1.97 -5.15
CA MET A 200 1.71 -1.44 -5.35
C MET A 200 2.35 -2.13 -6.55
N LEU A 201 2.95 -1.34 -7.43
CA LEU A 201 3.73 -1.80 -8.58
C LEU A 201 5.20 -1.86 -8.19
N ASP A 202 5.83 -2.99 -8.46
CA ASP A 202 7.24 -3.23 -8.21
C ASP A 202 8.05 -2.90 -9.47
N LEU A 203 8.95 -1.93 -9.36
CA LEU A 203 9.86 -1.48 -10.43
C LEU A 203 11.28 -2.04 -10.23
N GLY A 204 11.43 -3.10 -9.44
CA GLY A 204 12.70 -3.76 -9.13
C GLY A 204 13.33 -3.27 -7.83
N VAL A 205 13.63 -1.98 -7.76
CA VAL A 205 14.30 -1.35 -6.60
C VAL A 205 13.42 -0.32 -5.90
N LYS A 206 12.28 0.00 -6.49
CA LYS A 206 11.30 0.95 -5.96
C LYS A 206 9.89 0.38 -6.14
N GLU A 207 9.06 0.55 -5.13
CA GLU A 207 7.63 0.33 -5.23
C GLU A 207 6.90 1.65 -5.30
N ILE A 208 5.89 1.71 -6.16
CA ILE A 208 5.02 2.86 -6.30
C ILE A 208 3.56 2.42 -6.24
N GLY A 209 2.71 3.29 -5.74
CA GLY A 209 1.27 3.10 -5.86
C GLY A 209 0.83 3.28 -7.31
N ILE A 210 -0.24 2.58 -7.71
CA ILE A 210 -0.83 2.78 -9.05
C ILE A 210 -1.24 4.24 -9.31
N SER A 211 -1.53 5.00 -8.25
CA SER A 211 -1.87 6.43 -8.31
C SER A 211 -0.73 7.34 -8.76
N GLU A 212 0.52 6.87 -8.67
CA GLU A 212 1.72 7.61 -9.10
C GLU A 212 2.00 7.42 -10.60
N VAL A 213 1.34 6.46 -11.23
CA VAL A 213 1.47 6.21 -12.67
C VAL A 213 0.65 7.22 -13.46
N ARG A 214 1.29 7.90 -14.41
CA ARG A 214 0.62 8.82 -15.34
C ARG A 214 0.14 8.14 -16.60
N GLU A 215 1.00 7.30 -17.18
CA GLU A 215 0.71 6.60 -18.42
C GLU A 215 1.25 5.16 -18.37
N ILE A 216 0.57 4.26 -19.08
CA ILE A 216 0.96 2.86 -19.22
C ILE A 216 1.26 2.59 -20.69
N PHE A 217 2.49 2.19 -20.97
CA PHE A 217 2.96 1.85 -22.31
C PHE A 217 2.94 0.34 -22.51
N ASN A 218 2.50 -0.07 -23.70
CA ASN A 218 2.51 -1.48 -24.07
C ASN A 218 3.78 -1.76 -24.88
N PRO A 219 4.66 -2.68 -24.46
CA PRO A 219 5.95 -2.91 -25.13
C PRO A 219 5.83 -3.44 -26.59
N HIS A 220 4.63 -3.71 -27.09
CA HIS A 220 4.38 -4.33 -28.40
C HIS A 220 3.98 -3.33 -29.52
N ARG A 221 4.38 -2.06 -29.46
CA ARG A 221 4.13 -1.07 -30.54
C ARG A 221 5.39 -0.47 -31.16
N GLY A 222 6.44 -1.28 -31.33
CA GLY A 222 7.59 -0.95 -32.16
C GLY A 222 7.90 -2.10 -33.13
N GLY A 223 7.31 -2.07 -34.32
CA GLY A 223 7.49 -3.09 -35.35
C GLY A 223 6.55 -2.91 -36.53
N GLY A 224 6.85 -1.90 -37.36
CA GLY A 224 6.23 -1.63 -38.66
C GLY A 224 7.18 -0.79 -39.48
#